data_AF-A0A2E5G350-F1
#
_entry.id   AF-A0A2E5G350-F1
#
_cell.length_a   1.000
_cell.length_b   1.000
_cell.length_c   1.000
_cell.angle_alpha   90.00
_cell.angle_beta   90.00
_cell.angle_gamma   90.00
#
_symmetry.space_group_name_H-M   'P 1'
#
loop_
_entity.id
_entity.type
_entity.pdbx_description
1 polymer ?
#
loop_
_entity_poly.entity_id
_entity_poly.type
_entity_poly.pdbx_seq_one_letter_code
_entity_poly.pdbx_strand_id
1 'polypeptide(L)' 'MAIMGNLDPCVLLTSPGVIRKQVKEILDKVGGRRGHIFNLGHGVLPQTPPQHVSELVDFVHEQSVN' A
#
# COMPACT_ATOMS: atom_id res chain seq x y z
N MET A 1 10.24 -11.60 14.29
CA MET A 1 9.81 -10.19 14.47
C MET A 1 9.12 -9.73 13.20
N ALA A 2 7.90 -9.21 13.33
CA ALA A 2 7.13 -8.66 12.21
C ALA A 2 7.53 -7.20 11.94
N ILE A 3 7.30 -6.72 10.72
CA ILE A 3 7.48 -5.33 10.29
C ILE A 3 6.18 -4.77 9.74
N MET A 4 5.94 -3.47 9.89
CA MET A 4 4.75 -2.78 9.39
C MET A 4 5.12 -1.53 8.61
N GLY A 5 4.36 -1.20 7.55
CA GLY A 5 4.53 0.02 6.75
C GLY A 5 4.97 -0.22 5.29
N ASN A 6 5.36 0.82 4.54
CA ASN A 6 5.45 2.25 4.93
C ASN A 6 4.99 3.24 3.84
N LEU A 7 3.95 2.91 3.08
CA LEU A 7 3.51 3.73 1.94
C LEU A 7 3.25 5.19 2.36
N ASP A 8 3.82 6.15 1.63
CA ASP A 8 3.56 7.58 1.86
C ASP A 8 2.07 7.87 1.57
N PRO A 9 1.31 8.42 2.54
CA PRO A 9 -0.11 8.70 2.34
C PRO A 9 -0.39 9.69 1.20
N CYS A 10 0.57 10.52 0.79
CA CYS A 10 0.44 11.41 -0.37
C CYS A 10 0.22 10.63 -1.68
N VAL A 11 0.65 9.37 -1.75
CA VAL A 11 0.42 8.52 -2.93
C VAL A 11 -1.07 8.35 -3.20
N LEU A 12 -1.91 8.34 -2.17
CA LEU A 12 -3.36 8.20 -2.33
C LEU A 12 -4.04 9.46 -2.89
N LEU A 13 -3.33 10.58 -3.00
CA LEU A 13 -3.81 11.79 -3.69
C LEU A 13 -3.49 11.79 -5.19
N THR A 14 -2.81 10.76 -5.69
CA THR A 14 -2.38 10.65 -7.09
C THR A 14 -3.36 9.80 -7.92
N SER A 15 -2.90 9.12 -8.97
CA SER A 15 -3.74 8.25 -9.80
C SER A 15 -3.69 6.78 -9.34
N PRO A 16 -4.74 5.97 -9.62
CA PRO A 16 -4.74 4.54 -9.32
C PRO A 16 -3.50 3.78 -9.82
N GLY A 17 -3.00 4.14 -11.01
CA GLY A 17 -1.78 3.53 -11.56
C GLY A 17 -0.52 3.81 -10.72
N VAL A 18 -0.39 5.01 -10.14
CA VAL A 18 0.73 5.34 -9.25
C VAL A 18 0.59 4.62 -7.91
N ILE A 19 -0.64 4.49 -7.39
CA ILE A 19 -0.93 3.71 -6.18
C ILE A 19 -0.46 2.26 -6.38
N ARG A 20 -0.91 1.61 -7.45
CA ARG A 20 -0.51 0.22 -7.78
C ARG A 20 1.01 0.10 -7.93
N LYS A 21 1.65 1.02 -8.64
CA LYS A 21 3.12 1.01 -8.82
C LYS A 21 3.84 1.05 -7.48
N GLN A 22 3.48 1.97 -6.58
CA GLN A 22 4.15 2.12 -5.29
C GLN A 22 3.91 0.94 -4.36
N VAL A 23 2.69 0.39 -4.34
CA VAL A 23 2.38 -0.85 -3.60
C VAL A 23 3.28 -1.99 -4.07
N LYS A 24 3.37 -2.19 -5.38
CA LYS A 24 4.20 -3.25 -5.96
C LYS A 24 5.67 -3.08 -5.59
N GLU A 25 6.21 -1.87 -5.69
CA GLU A 25 7.61 -1.58 -5.31
C GLU A 25 7.90 -1.92 -3.83
N ILE A 26 6.96 -1.68 -2.92
CA ILE A 26 7.12 -2.02 -1.50
C ILE A 26 7.07 -3.54 -1.31
N LEU A 27 6.09 -4.22 -1.91
CA LEU A 27 5.94 -5.67 -1.77
C LEU A 27 7.12 -6.43 -2.38
N ASP A 28 7.62 -6.00 -3.54
CA ASP A 28 8.80 -6.58 -4.19
C ASP A 28 10.06 -6.42 -3.30
N LYS A 29 10.21 -5.29 -2.61
CA LYS A 29 11.32 -5.08 -1.64
C LYS A 29 11.22 -5.97 -0.40
N VAL A 30 9.99 -6.25 0.05
CA VAL A 30 9.75 -7.18 1.16
C VAL A 30 10.07 -8.61 0.77
N GLY A 31 9.87 -8.97 -0.51
CA GLY A 31 10.30 -10.24 -1.09
C GLY A 31 9.62 -11.45 -0.46
N GLY A 32 8.32 -11.36 -0.15
CA GLY A 32 7.56 -12.48 0.43
C GLY A 32 7.95 -12.83 1.88
N ARG A 33 8.69 -11.96 2.57
CA ARG A 33 9.06 -12.15 3.97
C ARG A 33 7.81 -12.36 4.84
N ARG A 34 7.78 -13.46 5.59
CA ARG A 34 6.74 -13.73 6.60
C ARG A 34 6.73 -12.64 7.68
N GLY A 35 5.54 -12.19 8.06
CA GLY A 35 5.36 -11.17 9.09
C GLY A 35 5.55 -9.74 8.58
N HIS A 36 5.21 -9.46 7.33
CA HIS A 36 5.00 -8.09 6.85
C HIS A 36 3.52 -7.73 6.94
N ILE A 37 3.23 -6.60 7.57
CA ILE A 37 1.91 -5.98 7.57
C ILE A 37 2.02 -4.72 6.71
N PHE A 38 1.44 -4.75 5.51
CA PHE A 38 1.39 -3.55 4.68
C PHE A 38 0.59 -2.47 5.40
N ASN A 39 1.11 -1.25 5.43
CA ASN A 39 0.42 -0.11 6.00
C ASN A 39 0.96 1.20 5.40
N LEU A 40 0.22 2.28 5.61
CA LEU A 40 0.73 3.64 5.39
C LEU A 40 1.80 3.98 6.42
N GLY A 41 2.70 4.90 6.07
CA GLY A 41 3.68 5.48 7.00
C GLY A 41 3.08 6.48 7.99
N HIS A 42 1.88 6.99 7.69
CA HIS A 42 1.11 7.88 8.55
C HIS A 42 -0.40 7.70 8.30
N GLY A 43 -1.24 8.45 9.02
CA GLY A 43 -2.68 8.43 8.81
C GLY A 43 -3.10 8.83 7.39
N VAL A 44 -4.26 8.35 6.95
CA VAL A 44 -4.90 8.77 5.70
C VAL A 44 -5.15 10.29 5.75
N LEU A 45 -4.84 10.99 4.66
CA LEU A 45 -5.08 12.42 4.55
C LEU A 45 -6.57 12.71 4.33
N PRO A 46 -7.15 13.77 4.92
CA PRO A 46 -8.58 14.08 4.78
C PRO A 46 -9.06 14.28 3.33
N GLN A 47 -8.14 14.65 2.43
CA GLN A 47 -8.43 14.90 1.01
C GLN A 47 -8.39 13.63 0.17
N THR A 48 -8.05 12.49 0.77
CA THR A 48 -7.92 11.21 0.06
C THR A 48 -9.27 10.75 -0.48
N PRO A 49 -9.41 10.54 -1.81
CA PRO A 49 -10.62 9.95 -2.36
C PRO A 49 -10.83 8.54 -1.79
N PRO A 50 -12.01 8.20 -1.24
CA PRO A 50 -12.27 6.87 -0.70
C PRO A 50 -11.99 5.72 -1.68
N GLN A 51 -12.22 5.95 -2.98
CA GLN A 51 -11.96 4.99 -4.05
C GLN A 51 -10.47 4.66 -4.18
N HIS A 52 -9.57 5.59 -3.87
CA HIS A 52 -8.12 5.34 -3.88
C HIS A 52 -7.69 4.48 -2.68
N VAL A 53 -8.41 4.57 -1.55
CA VAL A 53 -8.21 3.65 -0.42
C VAL A 53 -8.68 2.24 -0.79
N SER A 54 -9.83 2.12 -1.43
CA SER A 54 -10.32 0.82 -1.95
C SER A 54 -9.32 0.20 -2.92
N GLU A 55 -8.85 0.97 -3.91
CA GLU A 55 -7.83 0.53 -4.87
C GLU A 55 -6.54 0.05 -4.20
N LEU A 56 -6.07 0.76 -3.17
CA LEU A 56 -4.92 0.36 -2.37
C LEU A 56 -5.15 -1.01 -1.72
N VAL A 57 -6.28 -1.17 -1.02
CA VAL A 57 -6.59 -2.38 -0.26
C VAL A 57 -6.75 -3.58 -1.19
N ASP A 58 -7.52 -3.42 -2.27
CA ASP A 58 -7.78 -4.47 -3.25
C ASP A 58 -6.46 -4.92 -3.89
N PHE A 59 -5.63 -3.97 -4.33
CA PHE A 59 -4.36 -4.32 -4.97
C PHE A 59 -3.34 -4.94 -4.02
N VAL A 60 -3.28 -4.51 -2.75
CA VAL A 60 -2.45 -5.18 -1.74
C VAL A 60 -2.88 -6.63 -1.58
N HIS A 61 -4.18 -6.92 -1.49
CA HIS A 61 -4.66 -8.30 -1.41
C HIS A 61 -4.35 -9.09 -2.68
N GLU A 62 -4.59 -8.54 -3.87
CA GLU A 62 -4.28 -9.18 -5.17
C GLU A 62 -2.81 -9.60 -5.27
N GLN A 63 -1.88 -8.77 -4.78
CA GLN A 63 -0.43 -9.04 -4.85
C GLN A 63 0.11 -9.84 -3.67
N SER A 64 -0.63 -9.95 -2.57
CA SER A 64 -0.19 -10.60 -1.34
C SER A 64 -0.76 -12.01 -1.16
N VAL A 65 -1.47 -12.56 -2.16
CA VAL A 65 -1.95 -13.94 -2.12
C VAL A 65 -0.78 -14.89 -2.36
N ASN A 66 -0.47 -15.68 -1.32
CA ASN A 66 0.46 -16.83 -1.23
C ASN A 66 1.23 -17.24 -2.49
#